data_AF-A0A1F6FK11-F1
#
_entry.id   AF-A0A1F6FK11-F1
#
_cell.length_a   1.000
_cell.length_b   1.000
_cell.length_c   1.000
_cell.angle_alpha   90.00
_cell.angle_beta   90.00
_cell.angle_gamma   90.00
#
_symmetry.space_group_name_H-M   'P 1'
#
loop_
_entity.id
_entity.type
_entity.pdbx_description
1 polymer ?
#
loop_
_entity_poly.entity_id
_entity_poly.type
_entity_poly.pdbx_seq_one_letter_code
_entity_poly.pdbx_strand_id
1 'polypeptide(L)'
;MKKNKKTNKWSRWLLVALLLIGIVAAFAWWLTEKPVPSKIVYGMSFNTLYANELGLDWKEVYDAILDDLGVRHLRLAAHWPMVEPEKGVYNWTELDYQMERAEEVNADVIFAVGRRLPRWPECHVPEWGASLPWEKQKEEIREYLRVVVERYKNNPAIIYWQVENEPYLEVFAKDYCNELDEEFLIEEIELVRSLDPTRPILVTDSGNLGLWAHAYKHGDAFGTSVYVYFWNPELGQFRTILPPWFYRAKENFIKLFYGNKPTFLIELSAEPWLVEPVTSVDLKTQYERMDLQKINEIIDYAVETRYDKQYLWGAEWWYWLKKQGHNEIWDRGRELFKN
;
A
#
# COMPACT_ATOMS: atom_id res chain seq x y z
N MET A 1 -19.07 -62.56 -36.49
CA MET A 1 -19.48 -61.91 -35.21
C MET A 1 -18.33 -61.08 -34.65
N LYS A 2 -18.62 -59.81 -34.32
CA LYS A 2 -17.92 -58.84 -33.44
C LYS A 2 -16.38 -58.73 -33.54
N LYS A 3 -15.89 -57.77 -34.35
CA LYS A 3 -14.56 -57.15 -34.16
C LYS A 3 -14.53 -56.47 -32.78
N ASN A 4 -13.78 -57.05 -31.84
CA ASN A 4 -13.46 -56.43 -30.57
C ASN A 4 -12.66 -55.14 -30.84
N LYS A 5 -13.35 -53.99 -30.90
CA LYS A 5 -12.71 -52.68 -30.74
C LYS A 5 -12.14 -52.66 -29.32
N LYS A 6 -10.89 -53.10 -29.14
CA LYS A 6 -10.09 -52.73 -27.96
C LYS A 6 -9.99 -51.21 -28.00
N THR A 7 -10.97 -50.52 -27.41
CA THR A 7 -10.92 -49.09 -27.20
C THR A 7 -9.65 -48.83 -26.44
N ASN A 8 -8.67 -48.21 -27.10
CA ASN A 8 -7.33 -48.04 -26.59
C ASN A 8 -7.44 -47.22 -25.30
N LYS A 9 -7.35 -47.88 -24.13
CA LYS A 9 -7.62 -47.23 -22.83
C LYS A 9 -6.76 -45.97 -22.65
N TRP A 10 -5.56 -45.97 -23.23
CA TRP A 10 -4.64 -44.83 -23.29
C TRP A 10 -5.20 -43.60 -24.00
N SER A 11 -5.93 -43.75 -25.11
CA SER A 11 -6.51 -42.59 -25.78
C SER A 11 -7.65 -41.96 -24.98
N ARG A 12 -8.38 -42.74 -24.18
CA ARG A 12 -9.39 -42.21 -23.25
C ARG A 12 -8.75 -41.43 -22.10
N TRP A 13 -7.68 -41.96 -21.48
CA TRP A 13 -6.96 -41.25 -20.42
C TRP A 13 -6.30 -39.97 -20.91
N LEU A 14 -5.74 -39.98 -22.12
CA LEU A 14 -5.19 -38.78 -22.75
C LEU A 14 -6.27 -37.72 -22.98
N LEU A 15 -7.44 -38.11 -23.49
CA LEU A 15 -8.57 -37.20 -23.69
C LEU A 15 -9.08 -36.60 -22.37
N VAL A 16 -9.14 -37.41 -21.30
CA VAL A 16 -9.50 -36.93 -19.96
C VAL A 16 -8.46 -35.94 -19.44
N ALA A 17 -7.17 -36.25 -19.58
CA ALA A 17 -6.10 -35.33 -19.17
C ALA A 17 -6.15 -34.00 -19.94
N LEU A 18 -6.33 -34.04 -21.26
CA LEU A 18 -6.47 -32.83 -22.08
C LEU A 18 -7.72 -32.02 -21.72
N LEU A 19 -8.84 -32.69 -21.43
CA LEU A 19 -10.05 -32.02 -20.97
C LEU A 19 -9.83 -31.34 -19.62
N LEU A 20 -9.19 -32.00 -18.67
CA LEU A 20 -8.86 -31.42 -17.36
C LEU A 20 -7.93 -30.22 -17.50
N ILE A 21 -6.91 -30.31 -18.35
CA ILE A 21 -6.03 -29.17 -18.66
C ILE A 21 -6.82 -28.02 -19.26
N GLY A 22 -7.72 -28.31 -20.21
CA GLY A 22 -8.60 -27.30 -20.81
C GLY A 22 -9.51 -26.60 -19.79
N ILE A 23 -10.07 -27.35 -18.85
CA ILE A 23 -10.91 -26.81 -17.77
C ILE A 23 -10.08 -25.92 -16.83
N VAL A 24 -8.89 -26.37 -16.43
CA VAL A 24 -7.99 -25.58 -15.57
C VAL A 24 -7.54 -24.30 -16.28
N ALA A 25 -7.20 -24.37 -17.57
CA ALA A 25 -6.82 -23.20 -18.35
C ALA A 25 -7.98 -22.21 -18.53
N ALA A 26 -9.19 -22.70 -18.81
CA ALA A 26 -10.39 -21.87 -18.92
C ALA A 26 -10.74 -21.20 -17.57
N PHE A 27 -10.61 -21.93 -16.47
CA PHE A 27 -10.80 -21.40 -15.13
C PHE A 27 -9.76 -20.32 -14.78
N ALA A 28 -8.48 -20.59 -15.06
CA ALA A 28 -7.42 -19.60 -14.86
C ALA A 28 -7.62 -18.34 -15.71
N TRP A 29 -8.04 -18.49 -16.97
CA TRP A 29 -8.38 -17.36 -17.84
C TRP A 29 -9.56 -16.56 -17.29
N TRP A 30 -10.63 -17.23 -16.86
CA TRP A 30 -11.80 -16.59 -16.26
C TRP A 30 -11.43 -15.78 -15.00
N LEU A 31 -10.50 -16.28 -14.18
CA LEU A 31 -9.99 -15.52 -13.02
C LEU A 31 -9.31 -14.21 -13.44
N THR A 32 -8.72 -14.10 -14.64
CA THR A 32 -8.09 -12.84 -15.09
C THR A 32 -9.09 -11.74 -15.44
N GLU A 33 -10.39 -12.05 -15.54
CA GLU A 33 -11.40 -11.09 -15.97
C GLU A 33 -11.75 -10.11 -14.86
N LYS A 34 -11.47 -8.83 -15.09
CA LYS A 34 -11.90 -7.71 -14.23
C LYS A 34 -12.34 -6.56 -15.16
N PRO A 35 -13.46 -5.87 -14.91
CA PRO A 35 -13.88 -4.76 -15.76
C PRO A 35 -12.78 -3.72 -15.91
N VAL A 36 -12.63 -3.16 -17.12
CA VAL A 36 -11.73 -2.02 -17.32
C VAL A 36 -12.38 -0.79 -16.69
N PRO A 37 -11.72 -0.10 -15.74
CA PRO A 37 -12.28 1.10 -15.14
C PRO A 37 -12.45 2.19 -16.19
N SER A 38 -13.57 2.90 -16.18
CA SER A 38 -13.84 4.02 -17.10
C SER A 38 -12.91 5.21 -16.84
N LYS A 39 -12.46 5.36 -15.60
CA LYS A 39 -11.43 6.31 -15.16
C LYS A 39 -10.68 5.70 -13.99
N ILE A 40 -9.37 5.91 -13.94
CA ILE A 40 -8.56 5.61 -12.75
C ILE A 40 -8.47 6.90 -11.92
N VAL A 41 -8.72 6.75 -10.62
CA VAL A 41 -8.58 7.78 -9.61
C VAL A 41 -7.23 7.58 -8.94
N TYR A 42 -6.33 8.54 -9.13
CA TYR A 42 -5.02 8.51 -8.50
C TYR A 42 -5.05 9.15 -7.12
N GLY A 43 -4.34 8.52 -6.18
CA GLY A 43 -4.07 9.07 -4.87
C GLY A 43 -2.57 9.17 -4.58
N MET A 44 -2.21 9.83 -3.48
CA MET A 44 -0.84 9.98 -3.03
C MET A 44 -0.73 9.70 -1.54
N SER A 45 0.25 8.91 -1.16
CA SER A 45 0.67 8.78 0.23
C SER A 45 1.57 9.96 0.59
N PHE A 46 1.38 10.54 1.77
CA PHE A 46 2.28 11.55 2.30
C PHE A 46 2.79 11.13 3.68
N ASN A 47 4.07 11.40 3.94
CA ASN A 47 4.75 11.06 5.16
C ASN A 47 5.65 12.21 5.64
N THR A 48 5.31 12.80 6.79
CA THR A 48 6.09 13.88 7.41
C THR A 48 7.53 13.46 7.74
N LEU A 49 7.73 12.24 8.24
CA LEU A 49 9.07 11.73 8.57
C LEU A 49 9.96 11.69 7.32
N TYR A 50 9.40 11.34 6.17
CA TYR A 50 10.17 11.28 4.93
C TYR A 50 10.54 12.66 4.38
N ALA A 51 9.61 13.62 4.41
CA ALA A 51 9.92 15.00 4.07
C ALA A 51 11.05 15.56 4.95
N ASN A 52 11.01 15.27 6.26
CA ASN A 52 12.06 15.66 7.20
C ASN A 52 13.41 14.97 6.91
N GLU A 53 13.41 13.67 6.57
CA GLU A 53 14.62 12.92 6.17
C GLU A 53 15.30 13.56 4.94
N LEU A 54 14.49 14.07 4.00
CA LEU A 54 14.97 14.78 2.81
C LEU A 54 15.45 16.21 3.11
N GLY A 55 15.34 16.68 4.36
CA GLY A 55 15.68 18.04 4.77
C GLY A 55 14.70 19.09 4.26
N LEU A 56 13.47 18.69 3.93
CA LEU A 56 12.41 19.57 3.44
C LEU A 56 11.52 20.05 4.60
N ASP A 57 10.89 21.21 4.42
CA ASP A 57 9.76 21.61 5.24
C ASP A 57 8.54 20.76 4.86
N TRP A 58 8.15 19.84 5.74
CA TRP A 58 7.05 18.91 5.48
C TRP A 58 5.72 19.61 5.15
N LYS A 59 5.49 20.81 5.72
CA LYS A 59 4.28 21.58 5.49
C LYS A 59 4.28 22.19 4.09
N GLU A 60 5.41 22.75 3.65
CA GLU A 60 5.58 23.23 2.27
C GLU A 60 5.38 22.10 1.24
N VAL A 61 5.90 20.90 1.54
CA VAL A 61 5.75 19.72 0.67
C VAL A 61 4.30 19.27 0.60
N TYR A 62 3.64 19.15 1.75
CA TYR A 62 2.26 18.72 1.83
C TYR A 62 1.32 19.69 1.10
N ASP A 63 1.49 21.00 1.33
CA ASP A 63 0.74 22.04 0.63
C ASP A 63 0.99 21.97 -0.88
N ALA A 64 2.24 21.73 -1.32
CA ALA A 64 2.55 21.59 -2.74
C ALA A 64 1.90 20.33 -3.38
N ILE A 65 1.80 19.22 -2.64
CA ILE A 65 1.09 18.01 -3.09
C ILE A 65 -0.40 18.31 -3.29
N LEU A 66 -1.01 19.09 -2.40
CA LEU A 66 -2.42 19.45 -2.51
C LEU A 66 -2.69 20.52 -3.57
N ASP A 67 -1.86 21.57 -3.62
CA ASP A 67 -2.16 22.79 -4.36
C ASP A 67 -1.52 22.83 -5.75
N ASP A 68 -0.28 22.34 -5.88
CA ASP A 68 0.43 22.33 -7.18
C ASP A 68 0.16 21.04 -7.95
N LEU A 69 0.25 19.87 -7.29
CA LEU A 69 -0.12 18.60 -7.95
C LEU A 69 -1.64 18.45 -8.09
N GLY A 70 -2.43 19.00 -7.16
CA GLY A 70 -3.89 18.87 -7.18
C GLY A 70 -4.40 17.55 -6.59
N VAL A 71 -3.62 16.89 -5.71
CA VAL A 71 -4.04 15.62 -5.12
C VAL A 71 -5.30 15.81 -4.26
N ARG A 72 -6.29 14.94 -4.45
CA ARG A 72 -7.55 14.93 -3.65
C ARG A 72 -7.88 13.58 -3.01
N HIS A 73 -7.00 12.60 -3.18
CA HIS A 73 -7.12 11.30 -2.52
C HIS A 73 -5.80 10.99 -1.84
N LEU A 74 -5.79 11.15 -0.52
CA LEU A 74 -4.61 11.03 0.31
C LEU A 74 -4.60 9.70 1.04
N ARG A 75 -3.39 9.19 1.27
CA ARG A 75 -3.13 8.18 2.29
C ARG A 75 -2.17 8.79 3.31
N LEU A 76 -2.67 9.02 4.52
CA LEU A 76 -1.89 9.59 5.62
C LEU A 76 -1.64 8.52 6.66
N ALA A 77 -0.59 8.70 7.46
CA ALA A 77 -0.21 7.74 8.50
C ALA A 77 0.04 8.46 9.83
N ALA A 78 -0.60 7.99 10.89
CA ALA A 78 -0.43 8.51 12.23
C ALA A 78 0.76 7.82 12.93
N HIS A 79 1.99 8.02 12.48
CA HIS A 79 3.16 7.37 13.10
C HIS A 79 3.18 7.57 14.61
N TRP A 80 3.23 6.47 15.37
CA TRP A 80 3.22 6.52 16.83
C TRP A 80 4.27 7.48 17.44
N PRO A 81 5.56 7.50 17.03
CA PRO A 81 6.52 8.48 17.54
C PRO A 81 6.20 9.95 17.21
N MET A 82 5.43 10.21 16.15
CA MET A 82 4.99 11.55 15.80
C MET A 82 3.80 11.98 16.70
N VAL A 83 2.91 11.04 17.03
CA VAL A 83 1.73 11.26 17.88
C VAL A 83 2.08 11.33 19.36
N GLU A 84 2.99 10.49 19.83
CA GLU A 84 3.35 10.34 21.23
C GLU A 84 4.88 10.29 21.40
N PRO A 85 5.58 11.42 21.16
CA PRO A 85 7.04 11.47 21.24
C PRO A 85 7.57 11.14 22.63
N GLU A 86 6.82 11.47 23.68
CA GLU A 86 7.08 11.08 25.07
C GLU A 86 5.84 10.41 25.67
N LYS A 87 6.04 9.46 26.57
CA LYS A 87 4.94 8.68 27.15
C LYS A 87 3.87 9.58 27.78
N GLY A 88 2.63 9.48 27.28
CA GLY A 88 1.47 10.27 27.72
C GLY A 88 1.49 11.74 27.29
N VAL A 89 2.46 12.16 26.47
CA VAL A 89 2.55 13.52 25.92
C VAL A 89 2.26 13.45 24.42
N TYR A 90 1.08 13.90 24.04
CA TYR A 90 0.64 13.86 22.65
C TYR A 90 1.04 15.11 21.87
N ASN A 91 1.48 14.91 20.63
CA ASN A 91 1.73 15.94 19.65
C ASN A 91 0.74 15.81 18.48
N TRP A 92 0.10 16.92 18.15
CA TRP A 92 -0.92 16.99 17.10
C TRP A 92 -0.58 17.95 15.97
N THR A 93 0.60 18.58 16.02
CA THR A 93 1.00 19.66 15.10
C THR A 93 0.88 19.25 13.63
N GLU A 94 1.45 18.11 13.27
CA GLU A 94 1.49 17.62 11.90
C GLU A 94 0.12 17.12 11.44
N LEU A 95 -0.52 16.27 12.25
CA LEU A 95 -1.76 15.58 11.87
C LEU A 95 -2.98 16.50 11.87
N ASP A 96 -3.08 17.45 12.81
CA ASP A 96 -4.15 18.44 12.80
C ASP A 96 -4.07 19.27 11.53
N TYR A 97 -2.88 19.79 11.20
CA TYR A 97 -2.68 20.57 9.99
C TYR A 97 -3.00 19.77 8.72
N GLN A 98 -2.54 18.52 8.65
CA GLN A 98 -2.82 17.67 7.48
C GLN A 98 -4.32 17.40 7.32
N MET A 99 -5.02 17.08 8.40
CA MET A 99 -6.46 16.81 8.35
C MET A 99 -7.28 18.05 8.05
N GLU A 100 -6.94 19.19 8.67
CA GLU A 100 -7.59 20.48 8.40
C GLU A 100 -7.43 20.90 6.94
N ARG A 101 -6.20 20.79 6.40
CA ARG A 101 -5.93 21.17 5.02
C ARG A 101 -6.57 20.20 4.02
N ALA A 102 -6.58 18.89 4.32
CA ALA A 102 -7.30 17.90 3.51
C ALA A 102 -8.80 18.23 3.45
N GLU A 103 -9.42 18.56 4.58
CA GLU A 103 -10.82 18.97 4.66
C GLU A 103 -11.07 20.26 3.87
N GLU A 104 -10.22 21.29 4.02
CA GLU A 104 -10.35 22.59 3.34
C GLU A 104 -10.40 22.45 1.81
N VAL A 105 -9.59 21.55 1.26
CA VAL A 105 -9.53 21.31 -0.20
C VAL A 105 -10.49 20.21 -0.68
N ASN A 106 -11.35 19.69 0.20
CA ASN A 106 -12.26 18.57 -0.04
C ASN A 106 -11.53 17.32 -0.56
N ALA A 107 -10.38 16.99 0.04
CA ALA A 107 -9.68 15.74 -0.22
C ALA A 107 -10.25 14.63 0.67
N ASP A 108 -10.28 13.41 0.12
CA ASP A 108 -10.54 12.20 0.88
C ASP A 108 -9.24 11.64 1.47
N VAL A 109 -9.30 11.05 2.65
CA VAL A 109 -8.17 10.49 3.38
C VAL A 109 -8.43 9.02 3.73
N ILE A 110 -7.52 8.14 3.31
CA ILE A 110 -7.31 6.84 3.94
C ILE A 110 -6.33 7.07 5.07
N PHE A 111 -6.79 6.95 6.32
CA PHE A 111 -5.96 7.27 7.47
C PHE A 111 -5.45 6.00 8.15
N ALA A 112 -4.14 5.77 8.06
CA ALA A 112 -3.48 4.60 8.58
C ALA A 112 -3.07 4.79 10.05
N VAL A 113 -3.46 3.83 10.88
CA VAL A 113 -3.18 3.77 12.31
C VAL A 113 -2.61 2.40 12.67
N GLY A 114 -1.75 2.37 13.67
CA GLY A 114 -1.04 1.17 14.09
C GLY A 114 0.43 1.43 14.35
N ARG A 115 1.14 0.39 14.79
CA ARG A 115 2.59 0.41 14.98
C ARG A 115 3.33 0.24 13.65
N ARG A 116 2.86 -0.64 12.75
CA ARG A 116 3.45 -0.81 11.41
C ARG A 116 2.71 0.07 10.42
N LEU A 117 3.39 1.09 9.88
CA LEU A 117 2.79 2.09 9.00
C LEU A 117 3.70 2.38 7.79
N PRO A 118 3.15 2.95 6.70
CA PRO A 118 3.93 3.27 5.50
C PRO A 118 5.17 4.13 5.80
N ARG A 119 6.21 3.95 4.96
CA ARG A 119 7.61 4.41 5.06
C ARG A 119 8.50 3.43 5.81
N TRP A 120 9.62 3.09 5.15
CA TRP A 120 10.67 2.25 5.73
C TRP A 120 11.55 3.02 6.72
N PRO A 121 11.96 2.40 7.85
CA PRO A 121 11.51 1.10 8.36
C PRO A 121 10.04 1.15 8.79
N GLU A 122 9.27 0.10 8.50
CA GLU A 122 7.80 0.16 8.59
C GLU A 122 7.25 0.13 10.02
N CYS A 123 8.00 -0.34 11.02
CA CYS A 123 7.55 -0.33 12.41
C CYS A 123 8.06 0.87 13.17
N HIS A 124 7.11 1.70 13.59
CA HIS A 124 7.37 3.01 14.18
C HIS A 124 7.02 2.94 15.67
N VAL A 125 8.03 2.70 16.50
CA VAL A 125 7.90 2.66 17.95
C VAL A 125 8.66 3.85 18.52
N PRO A 126 8.06 4.69 19.39
CA PRO A 126 8.79 5.74 20.05
C PRO A 126 9.89 5.18 20.96
N GLU A 127 10.96 5.95 21.17
CA GLU A 127 12.12 5.51 21.95
C GLU A 127 11.74 5.00 23.35
N TRP A 128 10.80 5.68 24.02
CA TRP A 128 10.30 5.28 25.34
C TRP A 128 9.53 3.95 25.31
N GLY A 129 8.89 3.61 24.18
CA GLY A 129 8.11 2.38 23.99
C GLY A 129 8.94 1.19 23.49
N ALA A 130 10.13 1.43 22.93
CA ALA A 130 10.97 0.41 22.32
C ALA A 130 11.54 -0.60 23.33
N SER A 131 11.71 -0.19 24.59
CA SER A 131 12.24 -1.04 25.67
C SER A 131 11.16 -1.84 26.42
N LEU A 132 9.88 -1.60 26.13
CA LEU A 132 8.78 -2.26 26.82
C LEU A 132 8.64 -3.72 26.38
N PRO A 133 8.33 -4.64 27.30
CA PRO A 133 7.90 -6.00 26.93
C PRO A 133 6.67 -5.95 26.01
N TRP A 134 6.53 -6.93 25.12
CA TRP A 134 5.46 -6.94 24.11
C TRP A 134 4.05 -6.72 24.68
N GLU A 135 3.69 -7.37 25.79
CA GLU A 135 2.38 -7.16 26.44
C GLU A 135 2.17 -5.71 26.93
N LYS A 136 3.23 -5.04 27.39
CA LYS A 136 3.17 -3.63 27.75
C LYS A 136 3.11 -2.74 26.52
N GLN A 137 3.84 -3.07 25.48
CA GLN A 137 3.74 -2.35 24.21
C GLN A 137 2.32 -2.44 23.63
N LYS A 138 1.66 -3.62 23.69
CA LYS A 138 0.25 -3.80 23.30
C LYS A 138 -0.70 -2.91 24.09
N GLU A 139 -0.47 -2.73 25.40
CA GLU A 139 -1.26 -1.78 26.21
C GLU A 139 -1.14 -0.35 25.69
N GLU A 140 0.07 0.10 25.37
CA GLU A 140 0.30 1.46 24.87
C GLU A 140 -0.20 1.64 23.42
N ILE A 141 -0.07 0.63 22.55
CA ILE A 141 -0.62 0.66 21.18
C ILE A 141 -2.15 0.82 21.22
N ARG A 142 -2.84 0.07 22.08
CA ARG A 142 -4.30 0.23 22.25
C ARG A 142 -4.69 1.65 22.67
N GLU A 143 -3.91 2.27 23.56
CA GLU A 143 -4.18 3.64 23.99
C GLU A 143 -3.89 4.64 22.86
N TYR A 144 -2.78 4.49 22.15
CA TYR A 144 -2.47 5.28 20.97
C TYR A 144 -3.60 5.19 19.92
N LEU A 145 -4.07 3.97 19.58
CA LEU A 145 -5.18 3.77 18.64
C LEU A 145 -6.44 4.48 19.13
N ARG A 146 -6.76 4.34 20.43
CA ARG A 146 -7.91 5.00 21.04
C ARG A 146 -7.84 6.51 20.89
N VAL A 147 -6.71 7.11 21.27
CA VAL A 147 -6.54 8.56 21.29
C VAL A 147 -6.56 9.13 19.87
N VAL A 148 -5.92 8.48 18.89
CA VAL A 148 -5.92 8.92 17.49
C VAL A 148 -7.32 8.80 16.88
N VAL A 149 -7.98 7.65 17.01
CA VAL A 149 -9.30 7.44 16.40
C VAL A 149 -10.35 8.35 17.04
N GLU A 150 -10.37 8.49 18.36
CA GLU A 150 -11.30 9.41 19.04
C GLU A 150 -11.12 10.87 18.61
N ARG A 151 -9.87 11.30 18.38
CA ARG A 151 -9.58 12.65 17.92
C ARG A 151 -10.14 12.92 16.52
N TYR A 152 -9.93 12.00 15.58
CA TYR A 152 -10.20 12.27 14.16
C TYR A 152 -11.47 11.63 13.59
N LYS A 153 -12.17 10.75 14.32
CA LYS A 153 -13.39 10.07 13.82
C LYS A 153 -14.52 11.01 13.38
N ASN A 154 -14.51 12.28 13.79
CA ASN A 154 -15.51 13.25 13.33
C ASN A 154 -15.05 14.05 12.09
N ASN A 155 -13.81 13.89 11.63
CA ASN A 155 -13.32 14.59 10.45
C ASN A 155 -13.93 13.98 9.17
N PRO A 156 -14.67 14.76 8.36
CA PRO A 156 -15.37 14.25 7.19
C PRO A 156 -14.44 13.82 6.04
N ALA A 157 -13.18 14.26 6.03
CA ALA A 157 -12.20 13.87 5.01
C ALA A 157 -11.84 12.38 5.11
N ILE A 158 -11.90 11.77 6.29
CA ILE A 158 -11.54 10.35 6.45
C ILE A 158 -12.62 9.48 5.82
N ILE A 159 -12.23 8.63 4.87
CA ILE A 159 -13.13 7.68 4.19
C ILE A 159 -12.85 6.21 4.54
N TYR A 160 -11.65 5.89 5.00
CA TYR A 160 -11.25 4.57 5.50
C TYR A 160 -10.27 4.75 6.66
N TRP A 161 -10.39 3.90 7.67
CA TRP A 161 -9.30 3.64 8.60
C TRP A 161 -8.48 2.47 8.06
N GLN A 162 -7.19 2.66 7.83
CA GLN A 162 -6.28 1.54 7.55
C GLN A 162 -5.66 1.08 8.87
N VAL A 163 -5.74 -0.21 9.19
CA VAL A 163 -5.10 -0.77 10.39
C VAL A 163 -3.86 -1.55 9.99
N GLU A 164 -2.72 -1.12 10.54
CA GLU A 164 -1.37 -1.60 10.20
C GLU A 164 -1.03 -1.46 8.71
N ASN A 165 0.21 -1.79 8.32
CA ASN A 165 0.68 -1.81 6.94
C ASN A 165 1.21 -3.18 6.57
N GLU A 166 0.58 -3.82 5.57
CA GLU A 166 0.94 -5.15 5.06
C GLU A 166 1.31 -6.15 6.18
N PRO A 167 0.46 -6.34 7.21
CA PRO A 167 0.84 -7.06 8.43
C PRO A 167 1.33 -8.50 8.17
N TYR A 168 0.85 -9.14 7.10
CA TYR A 168 1.23 -10.51 6.72
C TYR A 168 2.50 -10.60 5.86
N LEU A 169 3.11 -9.47 5.48
CA LEU A 169 4.42 -9.45 4.82
C LEU A 169 5.52 -9.59 5.87
N GLU A 170 5.96 -10.82 6.13
CA GLU A 170 6.99 -11.10 7.15
C GLU A 170 8.44 -10.95 6.63
N VAL A 171 8.68 -11.22 5.34
CA VAL A 171 10.04 -11.44 4.79
C VAL A 171 10.99 -10.26 5.01
N PHE A 172 10.47 -9.02 5.01
CA PHE A 172 11.27 -7.81 5.17
C PHE A 172 11.09 -7.13 6.53
N ALA A 173 10.11 -7.56 7.33
CA ALA A 173 9.69 -6.81 8.51
C ALA A 173 10.26 -7.34 9.82
N LYS A 174 10.68 -8.61 9.89
CA LYS A 174 11.04 -9.27 11.18
C LYS A 174 12.07 -8.51 11.99
N ASP A 175 13.10 -7.96 11.34
CA ASP A 175 14.20 -7.27 12.02
C ASP A 175 13.76 -5.97 12.71
N TYR A 176 12.65 -5.36 12.28
CA TYR A 176 12.14 -4.09 12.81
C TYR A 176 10.79 -4.23 13.52
N CYS A 177 10.01 -5.26 13.20
CA CYS A 177 8.63 -5.44 13.63
C CYS A 177 8.40 -6.62 14.57
N ASN A 178 9.39 -7.49 14.80
CA ASN A 178 9.20 -8.82 15.39
C ASN A 178 8.26 -9.70 14.54
N GLU A 179 7.91 -10.88 15.07
CA GLU A 179 6.92 -11.77 14.44
C GLU A 179 5.51 -11.18 14.51
N LEU A 180 4.68 -11.52 13.53
CA LEU A 180 3.27 -11.12 13.50
C LEU A 180 2.51 -11.79 14.66
N ASP A 181 1.89 -10.97 15.50
CA ASP A 181 0.88 -11.39 16.48
C ASP A 181 -0.51 -11.20 15.84
N GLU A 182 -1.01 -12.24 15.13
CA GLU A 182 -2.28 -12.16 14.40
C GLU A 182 -3.48 -11.96 15.33
N GLU A 183 -3.43 -12.50 16.56
CA GLU A 183 -4.49 -12.27 17.55
C GLU A 183 -4.56 -10.80 17.95
N PHE A 184 -3.40 -10.15 18.15
CA PHE A 184 -3.35 -8.73 18.43
C PHE A 184 -3.77 -7.86 17.24
N LEU A 185 -3.37 -8.20 16.01
CA LEU A 185 -3.85 -7.50 14.81
C LEU A 185 -5.40 -7.49 14.73
N ILE A 186 -6.03 -8.64 15.02
CA ILE A 186 -7.49 -8.74 15.03
C ILE A 186 -8.06 -7.84 16.14
N GLU A 187 -7.43 -7.81 17.32
CA GLU A 187 -7.82 -6.93 18.41
C GLU A 187 -7.75 -5.44 18.03
N GLU A 188 -6.68 -5.02 17.33
CA GLU A 188 -6.53 -3.65 16.82
C GLU A 188 -7.64 -3.28 15.83
N ILE A 189 -7.95 -4.18 14.89
CA ILE A 189 -9.03 -4.01 13.91
C ILE A 189 -10.38 -3.84 14.61
N GLU A 190 -10.71 -4.72 15.58
CA GLU A 190 -11.97 -4.62 16.32
C GLU A 190 -12.02 -3.37 17.20
N LEU A 191 -10.89 -2.96 17.79
CA LEU A 191 -10.82 -1.73 18.58
C LEU A 191 -11.14 -0.51 17.72
N VAL A 192 -10.47 -0.33 16.57
CA VAL A 192 -10.72 0.80 15.67
C VAL A 192 -12.17 0.80 15.18
N ARG A 193 -12.71 -0.37 14.81
CA ARG A 193 -14.12 -0.52 14.41
C ARG A 193 -15.09 -0.13 15.51
N SER A 194 -14.76 -0.44 16.78
CA SER A 194 -15.62 -0.08 17.92
C SER A 194 -15.62 1.43 18.23
N LEU A 195 -14.50 2.11 17.99
CA LEU A 195 -14.33 3.54 18.25
C LEU A 195 -14.98 4.41 17.17
N ASP A 196 -14.94 3.96 15.91
CA ASP A 196 -15.64 4.56 14.78
C ASP A 196 -16.38 3.49 13.95
N PRO A 197 -17.65 3.20 14.28
CA PRO A 197 -18.45 2.20 13.55
C PRO A 197 -18.98 2.73 12.21
N THR A 198 -18.72 3.99 11.86
CA THR A 198 -19.28 4.62 10.66
C THR A 198 -18.41 4.47 9.42
N ARG A 199 -17.12 4.18 9.61
CA ARG A 199 -16.14 4.06 8.52
C ARG A 199 -15.63 2.64 8.35
N PRO A 200 -15.44 2.18 7.10
CA PRO A 200 -14.89 0.86 6.81
C PRO A 200 -13.40 0.75 7.20
N ILE A 201 -13.00 -0.45 7.65
CA ILE A 201 -11.61 -0.79 7.90
C ILE A 201 -10.94 -1.31 6.62
N LEU A 202 -9.80 -0.72 6.25
CA LEU A 202 -8.91 -1.18 5.20
C LEU A 202 -7.76 -1.99 5.82
N VAL A 203 -7.51 -3.19 5.29
CA VAL A 203 -6.31 -3.97 5.61
C VAL A 203 -5.54 -4.21 4.31
N THR A 204 -4.21 -4.11 4.38
CA THR A 204 -3.34 -4.19 3.19
C THR A 204 -2.48 -5.44 3.20
N ASP A 205 -1.97 -5.87 2.04
CA ASP A 205 -1.00 -6.95 1.92
C ASP A 205 -0.16 -6.82 0.64
N SER A 206 1.02 -7.42 0.65
CA SER A 206 1.97 -7.37 -0.46
C SER A 206 1.40 -8.01 -1.71
N GLY A 207 1.42 -7.28 -2.83
CA GLY A 207 0.94 -7.83 -4.09
C GLY A 207 1.86 -8.91 -4.66
N ASN A 208 3.15 -8.65 -4.60
CA ASN A 208 4.18 -9.52 -5.18
C ASN A 208 4.42 -10.78 -4.33
N LEU A 209 4.26 -10.71 -3.01
CA LEU A 209 4.64 -11.79 -2.09
C LEU A 209 3.51 -12.32 -1.20
N GLY A 210 2.53 -11.49 -0.84
CA GLY A 210 1.46 -11.84 0.09
C GLY A 210 0.50 -12.89 -0.48
N LEU A 211 -0.20 -13.63 0.38
CA LEU A 211 -1.26 -14.55 -0.06
C LEU A 211 -2.64 -13.88 -0.12
N TRP A 212 -2.79 -12.69 0.47
CA TRP A 212 -4.01 -11.88 0.56
C TRP A 212 -5.14 -12.47 1.40
N ALA A 213 -5.22 -13.79 1.57
CA ALA A 213 -6.37 -14.45 2.19
C ALA A 213 -6.73 -13.89 3.58
N HIS A 214 -5.73 -13.70 4.45
CA HIS A 214 -5.97 -13.21 5.81
C HIS A 214 -6.27 -11.71 5.84
N ALA A 215 -5.43 -10.87 5.21
CA ALA A 215 -5.70 -9.44 5.08
C ALA A 215 -7.10 -9.16 4.47
N TYR A 216 -7.45 -9.86 3.40
CA TYR A 216 -8.75 -9.75 2.76
C TYR A 216 -9.88 -10.21 3.67
N LYS A 217 -9.70 -11.26 4.47
CA LYS A 217 -10.71 -11.75 5.41
C LYS A 217 -11.01 -10.72 6.50
N HIS A 218 -10.00 -10.04 7.04
CA HIS A 218 -10.12 -9.19 8.23
C HIS A 218 -10.53 -7.74 7.96
N GLY A 219 -10.29 -7.21 6.75
CA GLY A 219 -10.72 -5.86 6.36
C GLY A 219 -12.14 -5.80 5.76
N ASP A 220 -12.82 -4.68 5.91
CA ASP A 220 -14.05 -4.33 5.17
C ASP A 220 -13.72 -3.96 3.71
N ALA A 221 -12.50 -3.47 3.48
CA ALA A 221 -11.87 -3.29 2.19
C ALA A 221 -10.43 -3.84 2.19
N PHE A 222 -9.87 -4.04 1.00
CA PHE A 222 -8.53 -4.60 0.82
C PHE A 222 -7.63 -3.72 -0.04
N GLY A 223 -6.38 -3.53 0.36
CA GLY A 223 -5.38 -2.81 -0.43
C GLY A 223 -4.18 -3.70 -0.76
N THR A 224 -3.67 -3.61 -1.99
CA THR A 224 -2.43 -4.29 -2.39
C THR A 224 -1.35 -3.29 -2.78
N SER A 225 -0.10 -3.58 -2.44
CA SER A 225 1.05 -2.96 -3.10
C SER A 225 1.34 -3.59 -4.46
N VAL A 226 1.99 -2.85 -5.34
CA VAL A 226 2.54 -3.35 -6.60
C VAL A 226 3.93 -2.78 -6.80
N TYR A 227 4.93 -3.65 -6.79
CA TYR A 227 6.32 -3.31 -7.11
C TYR A 227 6.67 -3.88 -8.48
N VAL A 228 7.00 -2.99 -9.42
CA VAL A 228 7.38 -3.34 -10.80
C VAL A 228 8.89 -3.44 -10.95
N TYR A 229 9.62 -2.51 -10.32
CA TYR A 229 11.08 -2.48 -10.31
C TYR A 229 11.58 -2.81 -8.91
N PHE A 230 12.58 -3.68 -8.85
CA PHE A 230 13.25 -4.11 -7.64
C PHE A 230 14.75 -3.88 -7.76
N TRP A 231 15.40 -3.79 -6.62
CA TRP A 231 16.85 -3.78 -6.56
C TRP A 231 17.34 -4.58 -5.36
N ASN A 232 18.42 -5.34 -5.53
CA ASN A 232 19.20 -5.84 -4.42
C ASN A 232 20.71 -5.83 -4.75
N PRO A 233 21.59 -5.86 -3.73
CA PRO A 233 23.03 -5.75 -3.93
C PRO A 233 23.64 -6.85 -4.82
N GLU A 234 23.02 -8.04 -4.88
CA GLU A 234 23.57 -9.21 -5.59
C GLU A 234 23.11 -9.30 -7.05
N LEU A 235 21.83 -9.03 -7.31
CA LEU A 235 21.18 -9.14 -8.63
C LEU A 235 21.15 -7.81 -9.38
N GLY A 236 21.43 -6.70 -8.69
CA GLY A 236 21.22 -5.37 -9.23
C GLY A 236 19.73 -5.09 -9.44
N GLN A 237 19.43 -4.25 -10.43
CA GLN A 237 18.07 -3.86 -10.73
C GLN A 237 17.38 -4.85 -11.66
N PHE A 238 16.16 -5.22 -11.33
CA PHE A 238 15.35 -6.08 -12.19
C PHE A 238 13.88 -5.69 -12.15
N ARG A 239 13.18 -6.05 -13.23
CA ARG A 239 11.74 -5.86 -13.36
C ARG A 239 11.01 -7.13 -12.95
N THR A 240 9.85 -6.98 -12.32
CA THR A 240 8.96 -8.10 -12.00
C THR A 240 8.62 -8.92 -13.24
N ILE A 241 8.60 -10.24 -13.08
CA ILE A 241 8.08 -11.18 -14.09
C ILE A 241 6.57 -11.33 -14.01
N LEU A 242 5.96 -10.87 -12.91
CA LEU A 242 4.52 -10.95 -12.74
C LEU A 242 3.86 -10.00 -13.75
N PRO A 243 2.92 -10.48 -14.57
CA PRO A 243 2.15 -9.62 -15.47
C PRO A 243 0.97 -8.96 -14.72
N PRO A 244 0.43 -7.82 -15.18
CA PRO A 244 -0.67 -7.13 -14.50
C PRO A 244 -1.93 -7.97 -14.29
N TRP A 245 -2.23 -8.92 -15.19
CA TRP A 245 -3.38 -9.82 -15.04
C TRP A 245 -3.26 -10.77 -13.85
N PHE A 246 -2.05 -10.99 -13.32
CA PHE A 246 -1.83 -11.82 -12.13
C PHE A 246 -2.62 -11.29 -10.93
N TYR A 247 -2.63 -9.96 -10.73
CA TYR A 247 -3.36 -9.33 -9.63
C TYR A 247 -4.88 -9.52 -9.78
N ARG A 248 -5.40 -9.47 -11.02
CA ARG A 248 -6.81 -9.75 -11.32
C ARG A 248 -7.18 -11.19 -10.98
N ALA A 249 -6.35 -12.14 -11.43
CA ALA A 249 -6.52 -13.56 -11.15
C ALA A 249 -6.51 -13.85 -9.65
N LYS A 250 -5.53 -13.28 -8.95
CA LYS A 250 -5.36 -13.44 -7.50
C LYS A 250 -6.55 -12.85 -6.75
N GLU A 251 -7.00 -11.66 -7.10
CA GLU A 251 -8.15 -11.01 -6.46
C GLU A 251 -9.43 -11.83 -6.65
N ASN A 252 -9.70 -12.26 -7.88
CA ASN A 252 -10.88 -13.05 -8.19
C ASN A 252 -10.85 -14.42 -7.51
N PHE A 253 -9.67 -15.02 -7.36
CA PHE A 253 -9.51 -16.26 -6.60
C PHE A 253 -9.87 -16.05 -5.12
N ILE A 254 -9.38 -14.98 -4.50
CA ILE A 254 -9.68 -14.64 -3.10
C ILE A 254 -11.18 -14.34 -2.90
N LYS A 255 -11.81 -13.64 -3.85
CA LYS A 255 -13.26 -13.37 -3.86
C LYS A 255 -14.13 -14.63 -3.84
N LEU A 256 -13.66 -15.76 -4.39
CA LEU A 256 -14.40 -17.03 -4.35
C LEU A 256 -14.62 -17.52 -2.92
N PHE A 257 -13.73 -17.17 -1.98
CA PHE A 257 -13.80 -17.61 -0.59
C PHE A 257 -14.40 -16.58 0.35
N TYR A 258 -14.18 -15.29 0.09
CA TYR A 258 -14.53 -14.21 1.02
C TYR A 258 -15.53 -13.19 0.47
N GLY A 259 -16.04 -13.40 -0.75
CA GLY A 259 -16.99 -12.49 -1.39
C GLY A 259 -16.36 -11.22 -1.94
N ASN A 260 -17.19 -10.33 -2.48
CA ASN A 260 -16.75 -9.05 -3.05
C ASN A 260 -16.63 -7.98 -1.96
N LYS A 261 -15.57 -7.18 -2.02
CA LYS A 261 -15.40 -5.94 -1.27
C LYS A 261 -14.59 -4.90 -2.07
N PRO A 262 -14.56 -3.62 -1.66
CA PRO A 262 -13.70 -2.63 -2.30
C PRO A 262 -12.24 -3.06 -2.27
N THR A 263 -11.56 -2.91 -3.40
CA THR A 263 -10.14 -3.25 -3.54
C THR A 263 -9.36 -2.10 -4.16
N PHE A 264 -8.15 -1.85 -3.65
CA PHE A 264 -7.31 -0.73 -4.07
C PHE A 264 -5.91 -1.21 -4.44
N LEU A 265 -5.30 -0.56 -5.43
CA LEU A 265 -3.85 -0.53 -5.51
C LEU A 265 -3.41 0.60 -4.57
N ILE A 266 -3.00 0.26 -3.35
CA ILE A 266 -2.81 1.25 -2.27
C ILE A 266 -1.35 1.72 -2.17
N GLU A 267 -0.43 1.00 -2.80
CA GLU A 267 0.99 1.33 -2.83
C GLU A 267 1.61 1.08 -4.20
N LEU A 268 1.88 2.16 -4.93
CA LEU A 268 2.61 2.17 -6.19
C LEU A 268 3.90 2.99 -6.01
N SER A 269 5.04 2.30 -5.96
CA SER A 269 6.35 2.92 -5.77
C SER A 269 6.72 3.83 -6.93
N ALA A 270 7.02 5.09 -6.64
CA ALA A 270 7.46 6.05 -7.65
C ALA A 270 8.66 6.90 -7.22
N GLU A 271 9.48 6.35 -6.32
CA GLU A 271 10.79 6.88 -5.90
C GLU A 271 11.85 5.76 -5.92
N PRO A 272 13.15 6.11 -5.83
CA PRO A 272 14.21 5.11 -5.85
C PRO A 272 14.32 4.37 -4.51
N TRP A 273 14.43 3.04 -4.58
CA TRP A 273 14.88 2.23 -3.45
C TRP A 273 16.41 2.24 -3.37
N LEU A 274 16.94 2.69 -2.24
CA LEU A 274 18.37 2.86 -1.98
C LEU A 274 18.75 2.20 -0.66
N VAL A 275 20.02 1.79 -0.54
CA VAL A 275 20.59 1.26 0.71
C VAL A 275 20.89 2.40 1.69
N GLU A 276 21.34 3.53 1.15
CA GLU A 276 21.66 4.73 1.92
C GLU A 276 20.51 5.74 1.81
N PRO A 277 20.40 6.70 2.76
CA PRO A 277 19.45 7.80 2.66
C PRO A 277 19.54 8.50 1.30
N VAL A 278 18.40 8.86 0.72
CA VAL A 278 18.35 9.41 -0.64
C VAL A 278 19.24 10.65 -0.80
N THR A 279 19.35 11.47 0.24
CA THR A 279 20.16 12.70 0.26
C THR A 279 21.67 12.46 0.25
N SER A 280 22.16 11.25 0.56
CA SER A 280 23.59 10.90 0.50
C SER A 280 24.02 10.29 -0.83
N VAL A 281 23.06 9.88 -1.67
CA VAL A 281 23.31 9.21 -2.95
C VAL A 281 23.32 10.21 -4.10
N ASP A 282 24.26 10.10 -5.04
CA ASP A 282 24.34 10.99 -6.19
C ASP A 282 23.11 10.85 -7.13
N LEU A 283 22.71 11.95 -7.76
CA LEU A 283 21.52 11.98 -8.61
C LEU A 283 21.57 10.96 -9.76
N LYS A 284 22.74 10.68 -10.32
CA LYS A 284 22.85 9.70 -11.41
C LYS A 284 22.43 8.31 -10.89
N THR A 285 22.91 7.91 -9.72
CA THR A 285 22.52 6.64 -9.08
C THR A 285 21.03 6.63 -8.71
N GLN A 286 20.49 7.75 -8.20
CA GLN A 286 19.05 7.87 -7.94
C GLN A 286 18.22 7.65 -9.22
N TYR A 287 18.59 8.28 -10.34
CA TYR A 287 17.90 8.12 -11.63
C TYR A 287 18.08 6.73 -12.26
N GLU A 288 19.23 6.09 -12.06
CA GLU A 288 19.43 4.69 -12.45
C GLU A 288 18.38 3.79 -11.76
N ARG A 289 18.06 4.09 -10.48
CA ARG A 289 17.05 3.38 -9.68
C ARG A 289 15.62 3.73 -10.05
N MET A 290 15.32 5.02 -10.17
CA MET A 290 14.01 5.50 -10.55
C MET A 290 14.13 6.77 -11.39
N ASP A 291 13.63 6.72 -12.63
CA ASP A 291 13.54 7.89 -13.51
C ASP A 291 12.11 8.05 -14.04
N LEU A 292 11.87 9.14 -14.78
CA LEU A 292 10.57 9.42 -15.36
C LEU A 292 10.08 8.31 -16.30
N GLN A 293 10.98 7.63 -17.03
CA GLN A 293 10.58 6.53 -17.90
C GLN A 293 10.02 5.37 -17.07
N LYS A 294 10.73 4.94 -16.02
CA LYS A 294 10.28 3.86 -15.13
C LYS A 294 8.97 4.22 -14.43
N ILE A 295 8.80 5.47 -13.98
CA ILE A 295 7.54 5.93 -13.38
C ILE A 295 6.37 5.79 -14.37
N ASN A 296 6.56 6.18 -15.63
CA ASN A 296 5.52 6.00 -16.65
C ASN A 296 5.23 4.52 -16.91
N GLU A 297 6.24 3.66 -17.00
CA GLU A 297 6.05 2.22 -17.17
C GLU A 297 5.35 1.57 -15.95
N ILE A 298 5.60 2.06 -14.74
CA ILE A 298 4.90 1.65 -13.52
C ILE A 298 3.42 2.04 -13.57
N ILE A 299 3.12 3.27 -13.98
CA ILE A 299 1.74 3.75 -14.16
C ILE A 299 1.02 2.92 -15.23
N ASP A 300 1.64 2.70 -16.39
CA ASP A 300 1.05 1.90 -17.48
C ASP A 300 0.82 0.45 -17.05
N TYR A 301 1.75 -0.14 -16.29
CA TYR A 301 1.57 -1.46 -15.69
C TYR A 301 0.37 -1.48 -14.73
N ALA A 302 0.25 -0.47 -13.88
CA ALA A 302 -0.81 -0.34 -12.89
C ALA A 302 -2.19 -0.16 -13.53
N VAL A 303 -2.31 0.55 -14.65
CA VAL A 303 -3.56 0.65 -15.44
C VAL A 303 -4.10 -0.74 -15.80
N GLU A 304 -3.22 -1.66 -16.21
CA GLU A 304 -3.59 -3.01 -16.64
C GLU A 304 -3.98 -3.98 -15.50
N THR A 305 -3.74 -3.58 -14.24
CA THR A 305 -4.26 -4.28 -13.05
C THR A 305 -5.76 -4.02 -12.85
N ARG A 306 -6.29 -2.94 -13.44
CA ARG A 306 -7.70 -2.54 -13.42
C ARG A 306 -8.27 -2.25 -12.02
N TYR A 307 -7.43 -1.84 -11.07
CA TYR A 307 -7.93 -1.15 -9.87
C TYR A 307 -8.37 0.27 -10.26
N ASP A 308 -9.55 0.66 -9.80
CA ASP A 308 -10.15 1.97 -10.05
C ASP A 308 -9.47 3.07 -9.23
N LYS A 309 -9.04 2.77 -7.99
CA LYS A 309 -8.20 3.68 -7.19
C LYS A 309 -6.77 3.16 -7.08
N GLN A 310 -5.81 4.03 -7.38
CA GLN A 310 -4.39 3.71 -7.40
C GLN A 310 -3.59 4.79 -6.67
N TYR A 311 -3.04 4.45 -5.52
CA TYR A 311 -2.27 5.37 -4.68
C TYR A 311 -0.77 5.20 -4.94
N LEU A 312 -0.12 6.31 -5.26
CA LEU A 312 1.33 6.40 -5.40
C LEU A 312 1.96 6.80 -4.07
N TRP A 313 3.27 6.63 -3.97
CA TRP A 313 4.09 7.23 -2.93
C TRP A 313 5.43 7.70 -3.50
N GLY A 314 6.01 8.72 -2.87
CA GLY A 314 7.28 9.32 -3.23
C GLY A 314 7.23 10.74 -3.79
N ALA A 315 6.10 11.44 -3.65
CA ALA A 315 5.99 12.84 -4.05
C ALA A 315 6.94 13.77 -3.26
N GLU A 316 7.33 13.38 -2.04
CA GLU A 316 8.32 14.10 -1.24
C GLU A 316 9.68 14.11 -1.94
N TRP A 317 10.10 12.98 -2.54
CA TRP A 317 11.31 12.91 -3.37
C TRP A 317 11.17 13.71 -4.67
N TRP A 318 10.00 13.68 -5.31
CA TRP A 318 9.74 14.51 -6.49
C TRP A 318 9.90 16.00 -6.19
N TYR A 319 9.40 16.43 -5.02
CA TYR A 319 9.53 17.79 -4.56
C TYR A 319 10.99 18.15 -4.21
N TRP A 320 11.71 17.22 -3.60
CA TRP A 320 13.14 17.37 -3.35
C TRP A 320 13.92 17.58 -4.65
N LEU A 321 13.68 16.76 -5.68
CA LEU A 321 14.27 16.93 -7.01
C LEU A 321 13.95 18.29 -7.63
N LYS A 322 12.69 18.75 -7.51
CA LYS A 322 12.26 20.08 -7.95
C LYS A 322 13.10 21.20 -7.31
N LYS A 323 13.39 21.10 -6.00
CA LYS A 323 14.26 22.07 -5.30
C LYS A 323 15.71 22.03 -5.78
N GLN A 324 16.15 20.91 -6.34
CA GLN A 324 17.46 20.74 -6.98
C GLN A 324 17.48 21.18 -8.46
N GLY A 325 16.37 21.68 -9.01
CA GLY A 325 16.26 22.12 -10.40
C GLY A 325 15.82 21.03 -11.39
N HIS A 326 15.38 19.87 -10.90
CA HIS A 326 14.89 18.76 -11.69
C HIS A 326 13.36 18.62 -11.57
N ASN A 327 12.64 19.22 -12.52
CA ASN A 327 11.18 19.38 -12.43
C ASN A 327 10.38 18.26 -13.12
N GLU A 328 11.01 17.44 -13.95
CA GLU A 328 10.33 16.58 -14.92
C GLU A 328 9.38 15.55 -14.27
N ILE A 329 9.72 15.01 -13.10
CA ILE A 329 8.86 14.08 -12.37
C ILE A 329 7.70 14.81 -11.68
N TRP A 330 7.97 15.99 -11.09
CA TRP A 330 6.93 16.82 -10.49
C TRP A 330 5.91 17.30 -11.54
N ASP A 331 6.40 17.73 -12.69
CA ASP A 331 5.59 18.16 -13.84
C ASP A 331 4.70 17.03 -14.35
N ARG A 332 5.24 15.81 -14.44
CA ARG A 332 4.46 14.61 -14.77
C ARG A 332 3.39 14.31 -13.71
N GLY A 333 3.69 14.53 -12.43
CA GLY A 333 2.73 14.44 -11.33
C GLY A 333 1.54 15.39 -11.53
N ARG A 334 1.79 16.65 -11.93
CA ARG A 334 0.71 17.60 -12.22
C ARG A 334 -0.21 17.13 -13.34
N GLU A 335 0.33 16.48 -14.36
CA GLU A 335 -0.49 15.89 -15.43
C GLU A 335 -1.32 14.70 -14.93
N LEU A 336 -0.77 13.91 -14.02
CA LEU A 336 -1.43 12.73 -13.46
C LEU A 336 -2.66 13.09 -12.62
N PHE A 337 -2.54 14.13 -11.78
CA PHE A 337 -3.54 14.51 -10.79
C PHE A 337 -4.50 15.63 -11.24
N LYS A 338 -4.29 16.25 -12.41
CA LYS A 338 -5.16 17.31 -12.97
C LYS A 338 -6.55 16.84 -13.42
N ASN A 339 -6.86 15.54 -13.40
CA ASN A 339 -8.05 14.97 -14.03
C ASN A 339 -9.08 14.43 -13.05
#